data_AF-A0A3C1YTI3-F1
#
_entry.id   AF-A0A3C1YTI3-F1
#
_cell.length_a   1.000
_cell.length_b   1.000
_cell.length_c   1.000
_cell.angle_alpha   90.00
_cell.angle_beta   90.00
_cell.angle_gamma   90.00
#
_symmetry.space_group_name_H-M   'P 1'
#
loop_
_entity.id
_entity.type
_entity.pdbx_description
1 polymer ?
#
loop_
_entity_poly.entity_id
_entity_poly.type
_entity_poly.pdbx_seq_one_letter_code
_entity_poly.pdbx_strand_id
1 'polypeptide(L)' 'MNGEKLKVFDNVTTSEGISWNMKSENGNLISTGIYLYRVEQLNGTNEITNTIIGKFAVIR' A
#
# COMPACT_ATOMS: atom_id res chain seq x y z
N MET A 1 14.84 3.50 -11.67
CA MET A 1 13.93 4.40 -10.91
C MET A 1 13.53 3.65 -9.66
N ASN A 2 14.11 4.00 -8.52
CA ASN A 2 13.80 3.35 -7.25
C ASN A 2 12.65 4.14 -6.61
N GLY A 3 11.45 3.57 -6.58
CA GLY A 3 10.34 4.17 -5.84
C GLY A 3 10.65 4.19 -4.35
N GLU A 4 10.29 5.27 -3.67
CA GLU A 4 10.37 5.34 -2.21
C GLU A 4 9.19 4.56 -1.60
N LYS A 5 9.47 3.66 -0.66
CA LYS A 5 8.43 2.98 0.12
C LYS A 5 7.89 3.94 1.16
N LEU A 6 6.59 4.25 1.07
CA LEU A 6 5.95 5.22 1.97
C LEU A 6 5.29 4.57 3.18
N LYS A 7 4.69 3.38 2.99
CA LYS A 7 3.95 2.66 4.01
C LYS A 7 3.78 1.19 3.63
N VAL A 8 3.94 0.30 4.62
CA VAL A 8 3.59 -1.13 4.51
C VAL A 8 2.50 -1.48 5.53
N PHE A 9 1.60 -2.37 5.12
CA PHE A 9 0.56 -2.96 5.96
C PHE A 9 0.68 -4.49 5.88
N ASP A 10 1.19 -5.12 6.93
CA ASP A 10 1.38 -6.56 7.01
C ASP A 10 0.31 -7.21 7.89
N ASN A 11 0.11 -8.53 7.72
CA ASN A 11 -0.83 -9.34 8.50
C ASN A 11 -2.29 -8.84 8.46
N VAL A 12 -2.69 -8.23 7.34
CA VAL A 12 -4.08 -7.83 7.11
C VAL A 12 -4.89 -9.07 6.76
N THR A 13 -5.71 -9.54 7.71
CA THR A 13 -6.55 -10.74 7.54
C THR A 13 -8.03 -10.41 7.28
N THR A 14 -8.40 -9.13 7.28
CA THR A 14 -9.78 -8.68 7.07
C THR A 14 -10.08 -8.51 5.58
N SER A 15 -11.35 -8.71 5.20
CA SER A 15 -11.85 -8.45 3.85
C SER A 15 -12.34 -7.02 3.64
N GLU A 16 -12.32 -6.18 4.68
CA GLU A 16 -12.86 -4.81 4.66
C GLU A 16 -11.93 -3.81 3.96
N GLY A 17 -10.74 -4.27 3.54
CA GLY A 17 -9.72 -3.43 2.91
C GLY A 17 -8.88 -2.67 3.93
N ILE A 18 -8.03 -1.77 3.41
CA ILE A 18 -7.08 -0.99 4.21
C ILE A 18 -7.48 0.48 4.12
N SER A 19 -7.73 1.11 5.28
CA SER A 19 -7.87 2.56 5.38
C SER A 19 -6.53 3.18 5.77
N TRP A 20 -6.05 4.13 4.96
CA TRP A 20 -4.79 4.81 5.20
C TRP A 20 -4.99 6.32 5.30
N ASN A 21 -4.37 6.92 6.31
CA ASN A 21 -4.43 8.36 6.59
C ASN A 21 -3.49 9.22 5.71
N MET A 22 -2.90 8.65 4.66
CA MET A 22 -2.01 9.35 3.72
C MET A 22 -0.76 9.96 4.38
N LYS A 23 -0.29 9.32 5.46
CA LYS A 23 0.99 9.66 6.12
C LYS A 23 2.03 8.56 5.86
N SER A 24 3.25 8.98 5.59
CA SER A 24 4.43 8.11 5.55
C SER A 24 4.67 7.41 6.91
N GLU A 25 5.57 6.43 6.94
CA GLU A 25 6.00 5.76 8.17
C GLU A 25 6.56 6.71 9.24
N ASN A 26 7.17 7.82 8.82
CA ASN A 26 7.67 8.86 9.73
C ASN A 26 6.58 9.80 10.26
N GLY A 27 5.31 9.57 9.92
CA GLY A 27 4.16 10.38 10.36
C GLY A 27 3.92 11.65 9.55
N ASN A 28 4.76 11.94 8.56
CA ASN A 28 4.60 13.09 7.66
C ASN A 28 3.51 12.82 6.62
N LEU A 29 2.67 13.83 6.34
CA LEU A 29 1.73 13.77 5.23
C LEU A 29 2.47 13.65 3.91
N ILE A 30 1.99 12.78 3.02
CA ILE A 30 2.54 12.66 1.67
C ILE A 30 2.18 13.88 0.81
N SER A 31 3.00 14.15 -0.19
CA SER A 31 2.83 15.28 -1.12
C SER A 31 1.71 15.04 -2.13
N THR A 32 1.39 16.08 -2.91
CA THR A 32 0.56 15.94 -4.12
C THR A 32 1.34 15.16 -5.18
N GLY A 33 0.68 14.23 -5.87
CA GLY A 33 1.34 13.40 -6.88
C GLY A 33 0.60 12.11 -7.20
N ILE A 34 1.19 11.31 -8.09
CA ILE A 34 0.70 9.97 -8.44
C ILE A 34 1.54 8.95 -7.66
N TYR A 35 0.85 8.04 -6.99
CA TYR A 35 1.44 7.00 -6.17
C TYR A 35 1.00 5.63 -6.68
N LEU A 36 1.84 4.63 -6.44
CA LEU A 36 1.56 3.22 -6.74
C LEU A 36 1.26 2.48 -5.44
N TYR A 37 0.34 1.52 -5.50
CA TYR A 37 0.18 0.53 -4.45
C TYR A 37 0.30 -0.87 -5.04
N ARG A 38 0.78 -1.80 -4.20
CA ARG A 38 0.91 -3.22 -4.52
C ARG A 38 0.34 -4.01 -3.33
N VAL A 39 -0.64 -4.85 -3.60
CA VAL A 39 -1.24 -5.76 -2.62
C VAL A 39 -0.91 -7.18 -3.04
N GLU A 40 -0.35 -7.96 -2.12
CA GLU A 40 -0.08 -9.38 -2.30
C GLU A 40 -0.98 -10.17 -1.36
N GLN A 41 -1.69 -11.16 -1.91
CA GLN A 41 -2.42 -12.13 -1.10
C GLN A 41 -1.52 -13.36 -0.90
N LEU A 42 -1.39 -13.78 0.35
CA LEU A 42 -0.65 -14.98 0.72
C LEU A 42 -1.62 -16.12 1.05
N ASN A 43 -1.25 -17.35 0.69
CA ASN A 43 -1.93 -18.56 1.19
C ASN A 43 -1.39 -18.99 2.56
N GLY A 44 -1.87 -20.13 3.07
CA GLY A 44 -1.43 -20.69 4.36
C GLY A 44 0.04 -21.16 4.41
N THR A 45 0.76 -21.17 3.29
CA THR A 45 2.20 -21.49 3.20
C THR A 45 3.07 -20.26 2.92
N ASN A 46 2.50 -19.04 3.04
CA ASN A 46 3.14 -17.77 2.72
C ASN A 46 3.58 -17.60 1.26
N GLU A 47 2.97 -18.35 0.35
CA GLU A 47 3.16 -18.15 -1.09
C GLU A 47 2.17 -17.12 -1.61
N ILE A 48 2.62 -16.28 -2.53
CA ILE A 48 1.80 -15.26 -3.17
C ILE A 48 0.85 -15.95 -4.16
N THR A 49 -0.45 -15.85 -3.91
CA THR A 49 -1.49 -16.41 -4.78
C THR A 49 -2.13 -15.36 -5.68
N ASN A 50 -2.08 -14.08 -5.28
CA ASN A 50 -2.61 -12.98 -6.05
C ASN A 50 -1.77 -11.73 -5.85
N THR A 51 -1.68 -10.89 -6.89
CA THR A 51 -1.01 -9.59 -6.85
C THR A 51 -1.89 -8.57 -7.54
N ILE A 52 -2.24 -7.50 -6.82
CA ILE A 52 -2.98 -6.36 -7.36
C ILE A 52 -2.05 -5.15 -7.33
N ILE A 53 -1.88 -4.52 -8.48
CA ILE A 53 -1.12 -3.27 -8.61
C ILE A 53 -2.07 -2.19 -9.10
N GLY A 54 -2.02 -1.03 -8.47
CA GLY A 54 -2.80 0.12 -8.88
C GLY A 54 -2.08 1.42 -8.62
N LYS A 55 -2.75 2.51 -8.98
CA LYS A 55 -2.26 3.86 -8.76
C LYS A 55 -3.39 4.76 -8.28
N PHE A 56 -3.03 5.78 -7.50
CA PHE A 56 -3.95 6.82 -7.09
C PHE A 56 -3.26 8.18 -7.19
N ALA A 57 -4.06 9.24 -7.36
CA ALA A 57 -3.59 10.61 -7.33
C ALA A 57 -3.97 11.25 -6.00
N VAL A 58 -3.03 12.00 -5.42
CA VAL A 58 -3.29 12.92 -4.33
C VAL A 58 -3.32 14.31 -4.92
N ILE A 59 -4.43 15.01 -4.73
CA ILE A 59 -4.65 16.38 -5.19
C ILE A 59 -5.06 17.22 -3.98
N ARG A 60 -4.52 18.43 -3.86
CA ARG A 60 -4.88 19.43 -2.86
C ARG A 60 -5.22 20.74 -3.52
#